data_AF-A0A559QHM7-F1
#
_entry.id   AF-A0A559QHM7-F1
#
_cell.length_a   1.000
_cell.length_b   1.000
_cell.length_c   1.000
_cell.angle_alpha   90.00
_cell.angle_beta   90.00
_cell.angle_gamma   90.00
#
_symmetry.space_group_name_H-M   'P 1'
#
loop_
_entity.id
_entity.type
_entity.pdbx_description
1 polymer ?
#
loop_
_entity_poly.entity_id
_entity_poly.type
_entity_poly.pdbx_seq_one_letter_code
_entity_poly.pdbx_strand_id
1 'polypeptide(L)'
;MTKIIQFPLSPKQKNSDLEAVIDDALQEIPNAKDREKLKFELIKTVDSYDAFFTEWSLSVPKDSSEELKKQIYDIAHQEHGRKMRMLADIIALKIKVLVAEYLKH
;
A
#
# COMPACT_ATOMS: atom_id res chain seq x y z
N MET A 1 -13.00 -30.52 11.22
CA MET A 1 -13.67 -29.47 10.44
C MET A 1 -13.02 -28.14 10.77
N THR A 2 -12.29 -27.52 9.84
CA THR A 2 -11.48 -26.32 10.12
C THR A 2 -12.16 -25.11 9.47
N LYS A 3 -12.53 -24.11 10.29
CA LYS A 3 -13.16 -22.85 9.84
C LYS A 3 -12.08 -21.87 9.39
N ILE A 4 -12.09 -21.50 8.11
CA ILE A 4 -11.31 -20.35 7.60
C ILE A 4 -11.99 -19.09 8.13
N ILE A 5 -11.31 -18.35 9.01
CA ILE A 5 -11.80 -17.07 9.54
C ILE A 5 -11.59 -16.02 8.45
N GLN A 6 -12.64 -15.75 7.66
CA GLN A 6 -12.64 -14.60 6.76
C GLN A 6 -12.80 -13.32 7.58
N PHE A 7 -11.71 -12.60 7.78
CA PHE A 7 -11.75 -11.21 8.22
C PHE A 7 -12.47 -10.37 7.15
N PRO A 8 -13.25 -9.34 7.53
CA PRO A 8 -14.03 -8.56 6.60
C PRO A 8 -13.12 -7.92 5.54
N LEU A 9 -13.28 -8.38 4.30
CA LEU A 9 -12.68 -7.76 3.13
C LEU A 9 -13.42 -6.45 2.87
N SER A 10 -12.79 -5.32 3.19
CA SER A 10 -13.23 -4.05 2.60
C SER A 10 -13.07 -4.16 1.09
N PRO A 11 -14.14 -3.99 0.31
CA PRO A 11 -14.06 -4.07 -1.13
C PRO A 11 -13.44 -2.77 -1.63
N LYS A 12 -12.18 -2.83 -2.07
CA LYS A 12 -11.72 -2.37 -3.39
C LYS A 12 -10.20 -2.22 -3.40
N GLN A 13 -9.61 -2.76 -4.46
CA GLN A 13 -8.21 -2.59 -4.88
C GLN A 13 -7.91 -1.10 -5.07
N LYS A 14 -6.74 -0.65 -4.61
CA LYS A 14 -6.39 0.78 -4.50
C LYS A 14 -4.94 1.09 -4.92
N ASN A 15 -4.37 0.38 -5.91
CA ASN A 15 -3.14 0.87 -6.53
C ASN A 15 -3.40 2.09 -7.42
N SER A 16 -4.59 2.23 -8.03
CA SER A 16 -5.00 3.46 -8.74
C SER A 16 -5.34 4.63 -7.82
N ASP A 17 -5.53 4.37 -6.52
CA ASP A 17 -5.99 5.39 -5.58
C ASP A 17 -4.87 6.25 -5.04
N LEU A 18 -3.63 5.75 -4.98
CA LEU A 18 -2.51 6.54 -4.46
C LEU A 18 -2.14 7.69 -5.41
N GLU A 19 -2.07 7.43 -6.71
CA GLU A 19 -1.87 8.49 -7.71
C GLU A 19 -3.03 9.51 -7.69
N ALA A 20 -4.28 9.03 -7.59
CA ALA A 20 -5.44 9.91 -7.45
C ALA A 20 -5.38 10.75 -6.16
N VAL A 21 -4.94 10.16 -5.04
CA VAL A 21 -4.74 10.88 -3.77
C VAL A 21 -3.62 11.91 -3.88
N ILE A 22 -2.53 11.59 -4.60
CA ILE A 22 -1.45 12.55 -4.89
C ILE A 22 -2.02 13.70 -5.72
N ASP A 23 -2.77 13.40 -6.78
CA ASP A 23 -3.37 14.41 -7.65
C ASP A 23 -4.34 15.32 -6.90
N ASP A 24 -5.25 14.75 -6.11
CA ASP A 24 -6.20 15.49 -5.28
C ASP A 24 -5.49 16.38 -4.25
N ALA A 25 -4.48 15.84 -3.55
CA ALA A 25 -3.73 16.61 -2.56
C ALA A 25 -2.98 17.79 -3.19
N LEU A 26 -2.43 17.61 -4.39
CA LEU A 26 -1.64 18.64 -5.07
C LEU A 26 -2.49 19.70 -5.78
N GLN A 27 -3.82 19.54 -5.87
CA GLN A 27 -4.71 20.55 -6.48
C GLN A 27 -4.62 21.91 -5.78
N GLU A 28 -4.35 21.90 -4.48
CA GLU A 28 -4.24 23.11 -3.64
C GLU A 28 -2.97 23.92 -3.93
N ILE A 29 -1.98 23.36 -4.65
CA ILE A 29 -0.72 24.04 -4.97
C ILE A 29 -0.89 24.93 -6.21
N PRO A 30 -0.78 26.27 -6.09
CA PRO A 30 -1.10 27.18 -7.19
C PRO A 30 -0.05 27.18 -8.32
N ASN A 31 1.21 26.84 -8.04
CA ASN A 31 2.27 26.80 -9.05
C ASN A 31 2.31 25.44 -9.77
N ALA A 32 2.02 25.44 -11.07
CA ALA A 32 2.02 24.23 -11.89
C ALA A 32 3.39 23.52 -11.96
N LYS A 33 4.51 24.26 -11.97
CA LYS A 33 5.85 23.65 -12.00
C LYS A 33 6.20 22.95 -10.68
N ASP A 34 5.85 23.57 -9.56
CA ASP A 34 6.11 22.98 -8.24
C ASP A 34 5.19 21.77 -8.02
N ARG A 35 3.96 21.85 -8.51
CA ARG A 35 3.00 20.74 -8.51
C ARG A 35 3.54 19.50 -9.25
N GLU A 36 4.04 19.66 -10.47
CA GLU A 36 4.62 18.55 -11.25
C GLU A 36 5.85 17.96 -10.58
N LYS A 37 6.73 18.81 -10.04
CA LYS A 37 7.93 18.36 -9.33
C LYS A 37 7.57 17.56 -8.08
N LEU A 38 6.64 18.06 -7.27
CA LEU A 38 6.16 17.37 -6.07
C LEU A 38 5.45 16.06 -6.42
N LYS A 39 4.62 16.04 -7.47
CA LYS A 39 3.99 14.81 -7.97
C LYS A 39 5.04 13.75 -8.30
N PHE A 40 6.08 14.13 -9.04
CA PHE A 40 7.15 13.21 -9.42
C PHE A 40 7.92 12.65 -8.21
N GLU A 41 8.28 13.51 -7.25
CA GLU A 41 8.99 13.08 -6.04
C GLU A 41 8.13 12.17 -5.15
N LEU A 42 6.83 12.44 -5.05
CA LEU A 42 5.89 11.61 -4.30
C LEU A 42 5.72 10.24 -4.96
N ILE A 43 5.48 10.18 -6.27
CA ILE A 43 5.35 8.90 -7.02
C ILE A 43 6.63 8.07 -6.84
N LYS A 44 7.80 8.67 -7.07
CA LYS A 44 9.08 7.99 -6.89
C LYS A 44 9.26 7.43 -5.48
N THR A 45 8.79 8.16 -4.47
CA THR A 45 8.85 7.71 -3.06
C THR A 45 7.91 6.54 -2.83
N VAL A 46 6.69 6.57 -3.37
CA VAL A 46 5.73 5.45 -3.31
C VAL A 46 6.29 4.20 -3.98
N ASP A 47 6.82 4.33 -5.20
CA ASP A 47 7.42 3.23 -5.95
C ASP A 47 8.59 2.58 -5.20
N SER A 48 9.36 3.37 -4.46
CA SER A 48 10.45 2.86 -3.62
C SER A 48 9.98 1.99 -2.47
N TYR A 49 8.76 2.23 -1.96
CA TYR A 49 8.16 1.40 -0.92
C TYR A 49 7.59 0.10 -1.49
N ASP A 50 6.98 0.11 -2.68
CA ASP A 50 6.46 -1.11 -3.30
C ASP A 50 7.55 -2.18 -3.45
N ALA A 51 8.75 -1.76 -3.87
CA ALA A 51 9.93 -2.64 -3.95
C ALA A 51 10.39 -3.23 -2.61
N PHE A 52 10.09 -2.59 -1.48
CA PHE A 52 10.47 -3.07 -0.14
C PHE A 52 9.53 -4.17 0.38
N PHE A 53 8.30 -4.25 -0.13
CA PHE A 53 7.27 -5.16 0.37
C PHE A 53 6.96 -6.33 -0.58
N THR A 54 7.67 -6.48 -1.69
CA THR A 54 7.43 -7.52 -2.71
C THR A 54 8.05 -8.88 -2.38
N GLU A 55 9.11 -8.95 -1.55
CA GLU A 55 9.77 -10.23 -1.23
C GLU A 55 9.35 -10.79 0.14
N TRP A 56 8.77 -11.98 0.13
CA TRP A 56 8.38 -12.71 1.34
C TRP A 56 8.69 -14.18 1.14
N SER A 57 9.47 -14.73 2.08
CA SER A 57 9.81 -16.15 2.12
C SER A 57 8.99 -16.83 3.20
N LEU A 58 8.41 -17.98 2.85
CA LEU A 58 7.66 -18.82 3.77
C LEU A 58 8.42 -20.13 3.95
N SER A 59 8.91 -20.40 5.16
CA SER A 59 9.50 -21.69 5.48
C SER A 59 8.42 -22.60 6.08
N VAL A 60 8.11 -23.69 5.38
CA VAL A 60 7.15 -24.71 5.83
C VAL A 60 7.89 -26.03 6.03
N PRO A 61 7.63 -26.81 7.11
CA PRO A 61 8.26 -28.11 7.32
C PRO A 61 8.08 -29.03 6.13
N LYS A 62 9.12 -29.80 5.75
CA LYS A 62 9.11 -30.69 4.58
C LYS A 62 7.95 -31.71 4.60
N ASP A 63 7.57 -32.17 5.78
CA ASP A 63 6.54 -33.20 5.98
C ASP A 63 5.11 -32.61 6.09
N SER A 64 4.94 -31.32 5.82
CA SER A 64 3.63 -30.67 5.85
C SER A 64 2.77 -31.14 4.68
N SER A 65 1.49 -31.40 4.94
CA SER A 65 0.54 -31.74 3.88
C SER A 65 0.34 -30.56 2.92
N GLU A 66 -0.07 -30.85 1.68
CA GLU A 66 -0.35 -29.83 0.67
C GLU A 66 -1.50 -28.90 1.09
N GLU A 67 -2.48 -29.42 1.84
CA GLU A 67 -3.57 -28.62 2.40
C GLU A 67 -3.05 -27.59 3.41
N LEU A 68 -2.11 -27.98 4.28
CA LEU A 68 -1.51 -27.06 5.25
C LEU A 68 -0.66 -26.00 4.54
N LYS A 69 0.13 -26.39 3.53
CA LYS A 69 0.90 -25.43 2.72
C LYS A 69 -0.01 -24.41 2.05
N LYS A 70 -1.12 -24.87 1.45
CA LYS A 70 -2.11 -24.01 0.83
C LYS A 70 -2.73 -23.04 1.84
N GLN A 71 -3.11 -23.52 3.02
CA GLN A 71 -3.69 -22.66 4.07
C GLN A 71 -2.71 -21.57 4.52
N ILE A 72 -1.44 -21.94 4.75
CA ILE A 72 -0.42 -20.96 5.16
C ILE A 72 -0.18 -19.95 4.04
N TYR A 73 -0.11 -20.39 2.78
CA TYR A 73 -0.02 -19.50 1.64
C TYR A 73 -1.20 -18.52 1.56
N ASP A 74 -2.44 -19.01 1.68
CA ASP A 74 -3.65 -18.19 1.62
C ASP A 74 -3.64 -17.11 2.74
N ILE A 75 -3.23 -17.49 3.96
CA ILE A 75 -3.10 -16.56 5.10
C ILE A 75 -2.01 -15.52 4.83
N ALA A 76 -0.83 -15.95 4.38
CA ALA A 76 0.28 -15.05 4.08
C ALA A 76 -0.10 -14.04 3.00
N HIS A 77 -0.80 -14.49 1.95
CA HIS A 77 -1.26 -13.65 0.87
C HIS A 77 -2.30 -12.62 1.34
N GLN A 78 -3.25 -13.04 2.18
CA GLN A 78 -4.24 -12.13 2.77
C GLN A 78 -3.58 -11.06 3.67
N GLU A 79 -2.62 -11.47 4.52
CA GLU A 79 -1.92 -10.57 5.41
C GLU A 79 -1.02 -9.58 4.66
N HIS A 80 -0.36 -10.03 3.59
CA HIS A 80 0.37 -9.14 2.69
C HIS A 80 -0.55 -8.08 2.08
N GLY A 81 -1.68 -8.50 1.50
CA GLY A 81 -2.67 -7.57 0.95
C GLY A 81 -3.21 -6.58 2.00
N ARG A 82 -3.34 -7.00 3.27
CA ARG A 82 -3.70 -6.09 4.37
C ARG A 82 -2.61 -5.07 4.67
N LYS A 83 -1.35 -5.50 4.76
CA LYS A 83 -0.21 -4.62 5.01
C LYS A 83 -0.06 -3.56 3.91
N MET A 84 -0.18 -3.98 2.64
CA MET A 84 -0.11 -3.05 1.50
C MET A 84 -1.19 -1.97 1.56
N ARG A 85 -2.43 -2.33 1.96
CA ARG A 85 -3.50 -1.34 2.17
C ARG A 85 -3.18 -0.36 3.29
N MET A 86 -2.74 -0.85 4.45
CA MET A 86 -2.37 0.02 5.57
C MET A 86 -1.22 0.99 5.19
N LEU A 87 -0.24 0.50 4.44
CA LEU A 87 0.85 1.32 3.95
C LEU A 87 0.35 2.41 3.01
N ALA A 88 -0.55 2.08 2.08
CA ALA A 88 -1.17 3.06 1.20
C ALA A 88 -1.91 4.16 1.98
N ASP A 89 -2.66 3.80 3.02
CA ASP A 89 -3.34 4.77 3.88
C ASP A 89 -2.35 5.69 4.62
N ILE A 90 -1.23 5.14 5.14
CA ILE A 90 -0.18 5.93 5.80
C ILE A 90 0.51 6.88 4.82
N ILE A 91 0.83 6.41 3.62
CA ILE A 91 1.43 7.21 2.55
C ILE A 91 0.49 8.36 2.16
N ALA A 92 -0.80 8.07 1.97
CA ALA A 92 -1.82 9.06 1.68
C ALA A 92 -1.90 10.16 2.74
N LEU A 93 -1.87 9.78 4.03
CA LEU A 93 -1.85 10.75 5.13
C LEU A 93 -0.57 11.59 5.11
N LYS A 94 0.58 10.97 4.87
CA LYS A 94 1.87 11.66 4.82
C LYS A 94 1.93 12.68 3.67
N ILE A 95 1.39 12.34 2.50
CA ILE A 95 1.25 13.27 1.36
C ILE A 95 0.45 14.49 1.77
N LYS A 96 -0.73 14.30 2.39
CA LYS A 96 -1.58 15.41 2.85
C LYS A 96 -0.86 16.32 3.85
N VAL A 97 -0.11 15.74 4.79
CA VAL A 97 0.69 16.51 5.75
C VAL A 97 1.78 17.32 5.04
N LEU A 98 2.53 16.69 4.13
CA LEU A 98 3.60 17.37 3.39
C LEU A 98 3.09 18.54 2.55
N VAL A 99 1.94 18.38 1.87
CA VAL A 99 1.33 19.48 1.12
C VAL A 99 0.86 20.59 2.06
N ALA A 100 0.22 20.25 3.18
CA ALA A 100 -0.22 21.24 4.17
C ALA A 100 0.95 21.99 4.81
N GLU A 101 2.12 21.36 4.97
CA GLU A 101 3.35 22.03 5.41
C GLU A 101 3.90 22.95 4.33
N TYR A 102 3.94 22.51 3.07
CA TYR A 102 4.37 23.32 1.94
C TYR A 102 3.54 24.61 1.80
N LEU A 103 2.21 24.52 1.93
CA LEU A 103 1.31 25.69 1.83
C LEU A 103 1.43 26.69 3.00
N LYS A 104 2.06 26.31 4.12
CA LYS A 104 2.33 27.22 5.25
C LYS A 104 3.58 28.08 5.05
N HIS A 105 4.42 27.73 4.08
CA HIS A 105 5.68 28.39 3.76
C HIS A 105 5.56 29.21 2.47
#